data_AF-A0A3M2GC33-F1
#
_entry.id   AF-A0A3M2GC33-F1
#
_cell.length_a   1.000
_cell.length_b   1.000
_cell.length_c   1.000
_cell.angle_alpha   90.00
_cell.angle_beta   90.00
_cell.angle_gamma   90.00
#
_symmetry.space_group_name_H-M   'P 1'
#
loop_
_entity.id
_entity.type
_entity.pdbx_description
1 polymer ?
#
loop_
_entity_poly.entity_id
_entity_poly.type
_entity_poly.pdbx_seq_one_letter_code
_entity_poly.pdbx_strand_id
1 'polypeptide(L)'
;MKNLVLSLWIVVGGVAVIFAQTPSLMNPQISLNGLFAVGGSTAAEESIPMLQGGGHDPQHNGFNVQNIELSLTSAVDPYLNGEAHFVFHPAGVEIEELFFTT
;
A
#
# COMPACT_ATOMS: atom_id res chain seq x y z
N MET A 1 1.28 13.57 24.36
CA MET A 1 1.20 15.00 23.97
C MET A 1 -0.24 15.29 23.57
N LYS A 2 -0.77 16.48 23.85
CA LYS A 2 -2.21 16.80 23.71
C LYS A 2 -2.55 17.02 22.23
N ASN A 3 -3.50 16.26 21.69
CA ASN A 3 -4.00 16.43 20.33
C ASN A 3 -4.79 17.74 20.28
N LEU A 4 -4.18 18.79 19.73
CA LEU A 4 -4.82 20.09 19.56
C LEU A 4 -5.85 19.96 18.42
N VAL A 5 -7.12 19.76 18.75
CA VAL A 5 -8.21 19.78 17.78
C VAL A 5 -8.46 21.24 17.39
N LEU A 6 -8.12 21.60 16.15
CA LEU A 6 -8.49 22.88 15.55
C LEU A 6 -10.02 22.89 15.34
N SER A 7 -10.73 23.51 16.27
CA SER A 7 -12.17 23.71 16.19
C SER A 7 -12.52 24.83 15.21
N LEU A 8 -13.24 24.50 14.13
CA LEU A 8 -13.83 25.49 13.22
C LEU A 8 -15.12 26.05 13.84
N TRP A 9 -15.19 27.38 13.97
CA TRP A 9 -16.34 28.08 14.54
C TRP A 9 -17.32 28.48 13.41
N ILE A 10 -18.52 27.91 13.41
CA ILE A 10 -19.65 28.48 12.66
C ILE A 10 -20.57 29.14 13.68
N VAL A 11 -20.73 30.45 13.58
CA VAL A 11 -21.65 31.21 14.43
C VAL A 11 -23.02 31.24 13.75
N VAL A 12 -23.99 30.54 14.32
CA VAL A 12 -25.41 30.68 13.95
C VAL A 12 -26.16 31.17 15.18
N GLY A 13 -26.73 32.37 15.13
CA GLY A 13 -27.58 32.89 16.21
C GLY A 13 -26.88 33.14 17.55
N GLY A 14 -25.55 33.35 17.56
CA GLY A 14 -24.79 33.66 18.78
C GLY A 14 -24.44 32.45 19.66
N VAL A 15 -24.77 31.22 19.23
CA VAL A 15 -24.33 30.00 19.88
C VAL A 15 -23.16 29.41 19.10
N ALA A 16 -22.02 29.26 19.76
CA ALA A 16 -20.88 28.57 19.21
C ALA A 16 -21.07 27.06 19.37
N VAL A 17 -21.31 26.35 18.27
CA VAL A 17 -21.37 24.88 18.27
C VAL A 17 -19.96 24.35 17.98
N ILE A 18 -19.37 23.67 18.96
CA ILE A 18 -18.04 23.04 18.83
C ILE A 18 -18.24 21.62 18.33
N PHE A 19 -17.80 21.33 17.11
CA PHE A 19 -17.65 19.97 16.62
C PHE A 19 -16.21 19.52 16.90
N ALA A 20 -16.02 18.60 17.84
CA ALA A 20 -14.74 17.92 17.99
C ALA A 20 -14.58 16.92 16.84
N GLN A 21 -13.57 17.09 15.98
CA GLN A 21 -13.20 16.03 15.05
C GLN A 21 -12.57 14.90 15.84
N THR A 22 -13.25 13.76 15.91
CA THR A 22 -12.64 12.52 16.40
C THR A 22 -11.58 12.12 15.38
N PRO A 23 -10.31 11.90 15.76
CA PRO A 23 -9.37 11.27 14.84
C PRO A 23 -9.99 9.96 14.36
N SER A 24 -10.02 9.74 13.04
CA SER A 24 -10.59 8.52 12.48
C SER A 24 -9.63 7.37 12.77
N LEU A 25 -9.83 6.70 13.91
CA LEU A 25 -9.13 5.47 14.24
C LEU A 25 -9.57 4.39 13.25
N MET A 26 -8.62 3.56 12.82
CA MET A 26 -8.88 2.48 11.86
C MET A 26 -9.53 2.93 10.54
N ASN A 27 -9.14 4.11 10.05
CA ASN A 27 -9.39 4.53 8.68
C ASN A 27 -8.08 4.41 7.89
N PRO A 28 -7.77 3.24 7.33
CA PRO A 28 -6.47 3.01 6.69
C PRO A 28 -6.35 3.83 5.40
N GLN A 29 -5.16 4.41 5.22
CA GLN A 29 -4.70 4.81 3.90
C GLN A 29 -4.36 3.52 3.15
N ILE A 30 -4.92 3.39 1.95
CA ILE A 30 -4.75 2.21 1.11
C ILE A 30 -4.09 2.67 -0.17
N SER A 31 -2.99 2.02 -0.55
CA SER A 31 -2.37 2.18 -1.86
C SER A 31 -2.15 0.85 -2.53
N LEU A 32 -2.21 0.87 -3.86
CA LEU A 32 -1.90 -0.27 -4.70
C LEU A 32 -0.85 0.18 -5.72
N ASN A 33 0.31 -0.49 -5.74
CA ASN A 33 1.30 -0.34 -6.81
C ASN A 33 1.28 -1.58 -7.70
N GLY A 34 1.82 -1.45 -8.92
CA GLY A 34 2.12 -2.61 -9.75
C GLY A 34 3.41 -2.40 -10.51
N LEU A 35 4.24 -3.45 -10.58
CA LEU A 35 5.44 -3.51 -11.40
C LEU A 35 5.17 -4.31 -12.67
N PHE A 36 5.52 -3.71 -13.80
CA PHE A 36 5.34 -4.30 -15.12
C PHE A 36 6.69 -4.32 -15.84
N ALA A 37 6.93 -5.38 -16.60
CA ALA A 37 8.09 -5.51 -17.47
C ALA A 37 7.64 -5.79 -18.90
N VAL A 38 8.42 -5.31 -19.86
CA VAL A 38 8.25 -5.64 -21.28
C VAL A 38 9.58 -6.13 -21.81
N GLY A 39 9.57 -7.29 -22.47
CA GLY A 39 10.79 -7.87 -23.02
C GLY A 39 10.52 -8.80 -24.19
N GLY A 40 11.60 -9.19 -24.86
CA GLY A 40 11.55 -10.10 -26.00
C GLY A 40 12.84 -10.91 -26.10
N SER A 41 12.69 -12.17 -26.50
CA SER A 41 13.75 -13.14 -26.71
C SER A 41 13.56 -13.81 -28.06
N THR A 42 14.66 -14.20 -28.68
CA THR A 42 14.65 -15.06 -29.88
C THR A 42 14.57 -16.54 -29.55
N ALA A 43 14.69 -16.91 -28.28
CA ALA A 43 14.50 -18.28 -27.81
C ALA A 43 13.02 -18.71 -27.95
N ALA A 44 12.78 -20.01 -28.03
CA ALA A 44 11.42 -20.55 -28.01
C ALA A 44 10.75 -20.24 -26.65
N GLU A 45 9.45 -19.95 -26.66
CA GLU A 45 8.71 -19.45 -25.49
C GLU A 45 8.85 -20.37 -24.27
N GLU A 46 8.73 -21.69 -24.48
CA GLU A 46 8.85 -22.71 -23.45
C GLU A 46 10.25 -22.79 -22.80
N SER A 47 11.27 -22.26 -23.49
CA SER A 47 12.65 -22.25 -23.01
C SER A 47 13.02 -20.99 -22.25
N ILE A 48 12.21 -19.91 -22.34
CA ILE A 48 12.50 -18.61 -21.71
C ILE A 48 12.68 -18.72 -20.18
N PRO A 49 11.82 -19.45 -19.43
CA PRO A 49 12.01 -19.62 -17.98
C PRO A 49 13.32 -20.35 -17.62
N MET A 50 13.91 -21.10 -18.55
CA MET A 50 15.17 -21.81 -18.35
C MET A 50 16.40 -20.90 -18.55
N LEU A 51 16.22 -19.68 -19.06
CA LEU A 51 17.31 -18.73 -19.33
C LEU A 51 17.85 -18.03 -18.07
N GLN A 52 17.31 -18.32 -16.88
CA GLN A 52 17.76 -17.81 -15.59
C GLN A 52 17.84 -16.26 -15.49
N GLY A 53 16.89 -15.53 -16.10
CA GLY A 53 16.84 -14.06 -16.04
C GLY A 53 16.66 -13.46 -14.62
N GLY A 54 16.36 -14.28 -13.61
CA GLY A 54 16.08 -13.78 -12.26
C GLY A 54 14.67 -13.20 -12.14
N GLY A 55 14.29 -12.80 -10.92
CA GLY A 55 12.89 -12.50 -10.57
C GLY A 55 12.30 -11.22 -11.18
N HIS A 56 13.14 -10.33 -11.70
CA HIS A 56 12.69 -9.10 -12.37
C HIS A 56 12.66 -9.21 -13.89
N ASP A 57 13.21 -10.29 -14.45
CA ASP A 57 13.22 -10.49 -15.89
C ASP A 57 11.89 -11.08 -16.36
N PRO A 58 11.40 -10.64 -17.54
CA PRO A 58 10.26 -11.24 -18.21
C PRO A 58 10.41 -12.75 -18.34
N GLN A 59 9.41 -13.49 -17.85
CA GLN A 59 9.35 -14.96 -18.01
C GLN A 59 8.73 -15.35 -19.35
N HIS A 60 8.14 -14.38 -20.04
CA HIS A 60 7.49 -14.51 -21.35
C HIS A 60 7.79 -13.31 -22.25
N ASN A 61 7.68 -13.51 -23.56
CA ASN A 61 7.75 -12.41 -24.51
C ASN A 61 6.55 -11.46 -24.35
N GLY A 62 6.78 -10.16 -24.52
CA GLY A 62 5.74 -9.13 -24.42
C GLY A 62 5.60 -8.57 -23.00
N PHE A 63 4.35 -8.35 -22.56
CA PHE A 63 4.03 -7.73 -21.28
C PHE A 63 3.96 -8.74 -20.14
N ASN A 64 4.62 -8.43 -19.04
CA ASN A 64 4.64 -9.25 -17.83
C ASN A 64 4.26 -8.38 -16.62
N VAL A 65 3.41 -8.92 -15.76
CA VAL A 65 3.13 -8.34 -14.44
C VAL A 65 4.08 -9.03 -13.47
N GLN A 66 5.05 -8.27 -12.94
CA GLN A 66 6.06 -8.82 -12.03
C GLN A 66 5.53 -8.87 -10.60
N ASN A 67 4.88 -7.80 -10.14
CA ASN A 67 4.26 -7.75 -8.84
C ASN A 67 3.06 -6.78 -8.79
N ILE A 68 2.24 -6.95 -7.77
CA ILE A 68 1.25 -5.99 -7.30
C ILE A 68 1.44 -5.88 -5.80
N GLU A 69 1.57 -4.66 -5.28
CA GLU A 69 1.77 -4.42 -3.86
C GLU A 69 0.58 -3.66 -3.28
N LEU A 70 0.03 -4.18 -2.18
CA LEU A 70 -1.00 -3.55 -1.38
C LEU A 70 -0.39 -3.05 -0.07
N SER A 71 -0.47 -1.74 0.15
CA SER A 71 -0.02 -1.10 1.39
C SER A 71 -1.21 -0.61 2.20
N LEU A 72 -1.18 -0.88 3.50
CA LEU A 72 -2.18 -0.47 4.48
C LEU A 72 -1.48 0.24 5.64
N THR A 73 -1.78 1.53 5.84
CA THR A 73 -1.22 2.31 6.96
C THR A 73 -2.34 3.00 7.72
N SER A 74 -2.37 2.86 9.05
CA SER A 74 -3.39 3.52 9.87
C SER A 74 -2.95 3.74 11.31
N ALA A 75 -3.61 4.71 11.96
CA ALA A 75 -3.65 4.77 13.42
C ALA A 75 -4.63 3.70 13.92
N VAL A 76 -4.09 2.67 14.58
CA VAL A 76 -4.87 1.61 15.22
C VAL A 76 -5.58 2.19 16.45
N ASP A 77 -4.84 2.95 17.25
CA ASP A 77 -5.33 3.73 18.39
C ASP A 77 -4.54 5.05 18.54
N PRO A 78 -4.89 5.96 19.48
CA PRO A 78 -4.20 7.25 19.65
C PRO A 78 -2.69 7.19 19.98
N TYR A 79 -2.18 6.03 20.33
CA TYR A 79 -0.80 5.77 20.72
C TYR A 79 -0.15 4.66 19.90
N LEU A 80 -0.85 4.09 18.91
CA LEU A 80 -0.36 2.97 18.13
C LEU A 80 -0.70 3.16 16.64
N ASN A 81 0.34 3.20 15.81
CA ASN A 81 0.21 3.12 14.36
C ASN A 81 0.61 1.72 13.89
N GLY A 82 -0.03 1.25 12.82
CA GLY A 82 0.28 -0.02 12.18
C GLY A 82 0.47 0.14 10.68
N GLU A 83 1.38 -0.64 10.13
CA GLU A 83 1.70 -0.67 8.71
C GLU A 83 1.91 -2.12 8.24
N ALA A 84 1.31 -2.45 7.10
CA ALA A 84 1.41 -3.76 6.49
C ALA A 84 1.49 -3.65 4.96
N HIS A 85 2.40 -4.41 4.36
CA HIS A 85 2.61 -4.49 2.92
C HIS A 85 2.54 -5.93 2.44
N PHE A 86 1.68 -6.18 1.45
CA PHE A 86 1.50 -7.49 0.83
C PHE A 86 1.88 -7.42 -0.64
N VAL A 87 2.73 -8.34 -1.07
CA VAL A 87 3.17 -8.45 -2.46
C VAL A 87 2.53 -9.69 -3.09
N PHE A 88 1.85 -9.50 -4.20
CA PHE A 88 1.33 -10.56 -5.06
C PHE A 88 2.23 -10.66 -6.29
N HIS A 89 2.82 -11.83 -6.52
CA HIS A 89 3.70 -12.08 -7.67
C HIS A 89 3.49 -13.51 -8.19
N PRO A 90 4.00 -13.87 -9.37
CA PRO A 90 3.74 -15.18 -9.97
C PRO A 90 4.14 -16.39 -9.11
N ALA A 91 5.08 -16.22 -8.17
CA ALA A 91 5.51 -17.30 -7.27
C ALA A 91 4.67 -17.39 -5.98
N GLY A 92 3.81 -16.41 -5.69
CA GLY A 92 2.93 -16.47 -4.52
C GLY A 92 2.55 -15.10 -3.94
N VAL A 93 2.19 -15.13 -2.66
CA VAL A 93 1.89 -13.96 -1.84
C VAL A 93 2.93 -13.86 -0.74
N GLU A 94 3.53 -12.70 -0.59
CA GLU A 94 4.55 -12.40 0.41
C GLU A 94 4.10 -11.23 1.31
N ILE A 95 4.55 -11.27 2.56
CA ILE A 95 4.49 -10.12 3.47
C ILE A 95 5.86 -9.47 3.40
N GLU A 96 5.95 -8.33 2.75
CA GLU A 96 7.23 -7.62 2.60
C GLU A 96 7.60 -6.92 3.91
N GLU A 97 6.61 -6.28 4.55
CA GLU A 97 6.82 -5.59 5.81
C GLU A 97 5.53 -5.56 6.65
N LEU A 98 5.69 -5.71 7.97
CA LEU A 98 4.62 -5.62 8.96
C LEU A 98 5.18 -5.11 10.28
N PHE A 99 4.79 -3.91 10.71
CA PHE A 99 5.25 -3.36 11.98
C PHE A 99 4.24 -2.41 12.63
N PHE A 100 4.54 -2.08 13.89
CA PHE A 100 3.77 -1.13 14.69
C PHE A 100 4.71 -0.10 15.33
N THR A 101 4.22 1.13 15.50
CA THR A 101 4.97 2.22 16.15
C THR A 101 4.12 2.92 17.21
N THR A 102 4.75 3.44 18.27
CA THR A 102 4.12 4.15 19.40
C THR A 102 4.59 5.59 19.54
#